data_AF-A0A3D3EQU4-F1
#
_entry.id   AF-A0A3D3EQU4-F1
#
_cell.length_a   1.000
_cell.length_b   1.000
_cell.length_c   1.000
_cell.angle_alpha   90.00
_cell.angle_beta   90.00
_cell.angle_gamma   90.00
#
_symmetry.space_group_name_H-M   'P 1'
#
loop_
_entity.id
_entity.type
_entity.pdbx_description
1 polymer ?
#
loop_
_entity_poly.entity_id
_entity_poly.type
_entity_poly.pdbx_seq_one_letter_code
_entity_poly.pdbx_strand_id
1 'polypeptide(L)' 'MADKRDYYEVLGVGRTATEDELKKAYRKLAKKYHPDTNPGDKEAEAKFKEASEAYAILSDPDKRRQYDQFGHSAFEGGAG' A
#
# COMPACT_ATOMS: atom_id res chain seq x y z
N MET A 1 -3.14 -20.27 -0.51
CA MET A 1 -2.45 -19.17 -1.22
C MET A 1 -3.08 -17.90 -0.70
N ALA A 2 -2.43 -17.21 0.22
CA ALA A 2 -2.98 -15.96 0.72
C ALA A 2 -2.70 -14.90 -0.35
N ASP A 3 -3.70 -14.65 -1.20
CA ASP A 3 -3.70 -13.48 -2.08
C ASP A 3 -3.32 -12.26 -1.24
N LYS A 4 -2.18 -11.63 -1.57
CA LYS A 4 -1.79 -10.36 -0.95
C LYS A 4 -2.95 -9.39 -1.13
N ARG A 5 -3.34 -8.71 -0.04
CA ARG A 5 -4.47 -7.78 -0.05
C ARG A 5 -4.26 -6.72 -1.12
N ASP A 6 -5.31 -6.39 -1.87
CA ASP A 6 -5.23 -5.39 -2.92
C ASP A 6 -4.70 -4.07 -2.33
N TYR A 7 -3.65 -3.47 -2.91
CA TYR A 7 -3.11 -2.19 -2.45
C TYR A 7 -4.18 -1.09 -2.35
N TYR A 8 -5.21 -1.13 -3.21
CA TYR A 8 -6.35 -0.23 -3.11
C TYR A 8 -7.15 -0.47 -1.81
N GLU A 9 -7.36 -1.73 -1.42
CA GLU A 9 -8.01 -2.09 -0.14
C GLU A 9 -7.15 -1.77 1.07
N VAL A 10 -5.82 -1.96 0.97
CA VAL A 10 -4.87 -1.60 2.04
C VAL A 10 -4.96 -0.09 2.34
N LEU A 11 -5.01 0.74 1.29
CA LEU A 11 -5.20 2.18 1.43
C LEU A 11 -6.66 2.57 1.76
N GLY A 12 -7.62 1.65 1.58
CA GLY A 12 -9.04 1.91 1.77
C GLY A 12 -9.60 2.87 0.73
N VAL A 13 -9.10 2.81 -0.51
CA VAL A 13 -9.52 3.65 -1.64
C VAL A 13 -10.05 2.78 -2.78
N GLY A 14 -10.79 3.39 -3.71
CA GLY A 14 -11.22 2.71 -4.93
C GLY A 14 -10.09 2.57 -5.96
N ARG A 15 -10.24 1.63 -6.91
CA ARG A 15 -9.32 1.48 -8.05
C ARG A 15 -9.25 2.72 -8.95
N THR A 16 -10.27 3.57 -8.90
CA THR A 16 -10.34 4.86 -9.61
C THR A 16 -9.76 6.01 -8.80
N ALA A 17 -9.12 5.74 -7.66
CA ALA A 17 -8.57 6.78 -6.81
C ALA A 17 -7.51 7.60 -7.56
N THR A 18 -7.57 8.91 -7.34
CA THR A 18 -6.60 9.88 -7.83
C THR A 18 -5.35 9.89 -6.94
N GLU A 19 -4.23 10.44 -7.44
CA GLU A 19 -2.99 10.58 -6.66
C GLU A 19 -3.21 11.34 -5.34
N ASP A 20 -4.08 12.35 -5.36
CA ASP A 20 -4.45 13.11 -4.17
C ASP A 20 -5.20 12.25 -3.13
N GLU A 21 -6.10 11.38 -3.58
CA GLU A 21 -6.81 10.45 -2.70
C GLU A 21 -5.87 9.41 -2.11
N LEU A 22 -4.98 8.84 -2.93
CA LEU A 22 -3.92 7.92 -2.48
C LEU A 22 -3.05 8.57 -1.41
N LYS A 23 -2.60 9.80 -1.65
CA LYS A 23 -1.77 10.57 -0.72
C LYS A 23 -2.50 10.89 0.58
N LYS A 24 -3.78 11.27 0.51
CA LYS A 24 -4.61 11.53 1.70
C LYS A 24 -4.84 10.26 2.51
N ALA A 25 -5.17 9.16 1.85
CA ALA A 25 -5.39 7.85 2.47
C ALA A 25 -4.12 7.33 3.16
N TYR A 26 -2.99 7.34 2.45
CA TYR A 26 -1.69 7.00 3.00
C TYR A 26 -1.35 7.84 4.23
N ARG A 27 -1.48 9.17 4.15
CA ARG A 27 -1.22 10.06 5.31
C ARG A 27 -2.10 9.74 6.52
N LYS A 28 -3.36 9.35 6.31
CA LYS A 28 -4.28 8.96 7.39
C LYS A 28 -3.84 7.64 8.03
N LEU A 29 -3.48 6.65 7.23
CA LEU A 29 -3.00 5.35 7.72
C LEU A 29 -1.62 5.46 8.39
N ALA A 30 -0.70 6.21 7.79
CA ALA A 30 0.64 6.46 8.31
C ALA A 30 0.60 7.11 9.69
N LYS A 31 -0.32 8.07 9.93
CA LYS A 31 -0.53 8.64 11.27
C LYS A 31 -1.20 7.67 12.24
N LYS A 32 -2.15 6.86 11.74
CA LYS A 32 -2.90 5.88 12.56
C LYS A 32 -1.99 4.76 13.05
N TYR A 33 -1.10 4.27 12.20
CA TYR A 33 -0.19 3.16 12.48
C TYR A 33 1.26 3.62 12.67
N HIS A 34 1.49 4.90 12.96
CA HIS A 34 2.84 5.43 13.16
C HIS A 34 3.52 4.74 14.34
N PRO A 35 4.81 4.38 14.25
CA PRO A 35 5.54 3.76 15.36
C PRO A 35 5.57 4.64 16.61
N ASP A 36 5.67 5.97 16.46
CA ASP A 36 5.65 6.89 17.60
C ASP A 36 4.33 6.86 18.40
N THR A 37 3.19 6.66 17.72
CA THR A 37 1.87 6.59 18.38
C THR A 37 1.47 5.17 18.76
N ASN A 38 2.12 4.16 18.17
CA ASN A 38 1.89 2.73 18.43
C ASN A 38 3.22 2.01 18.75
N PRO A 39 3.96 2.41 19.79
CA PRO A 39 5.25 1.82 20.11
C PRO A 39 5.08 0.35 20.50
N GLY A 40 5.82 -0.54 19.82
CA GLY A 40 5.81 -1.98 20.10
C GLY A 40 4.62 -2.75 19.51
N ASP A 41 3.72 -2.10 18.78
CA ASP A 41 2.62 -2.75 18.08
C ASP A 41 3.09 -3.32 16.74
N LYS A 42 3.31 -4.64 16.71
CA LYS A 42 3.71 -5.37 15.49
C LYS A 42 2.64 -5.36 14.40
N GLU A 43 1.36 -5.30 14.77
CA GLU A 43 0.28 -5.22 13.78
C GLU A 43 0.23 -3.83 13.15
N ALA A 44 0.42 -2.76 13.93
CA ALA A 44 0.55 -1.41 13.40
C ALA A 44 1.76 -1.30 12.47
N GLU A 45 2.92 -1.86 12.86
CA GLU A 45 4.11 -1.89 12.00
C GLU A 45 3.86 -2.63 10.68
N ALA A 46 3.21 -3.80 10.72
CA ALA A 46 2.85 -4.54 9.51
C ALA A 46 1.91 -3.74 8.60
N LYS A 47 0.84 -3.15 9.16
CA LYS A 47 -0.11 -2.31 8.43
C LYS A 47 0.54 -1.04 7.87
N PHE A 48 1.48 -0.45 8.59
CA PHE A 48 2.25 0.71 8.15
C PHE A 48 3.14 0.36 6.95
N LYS A 49 3.85 -0.77 7.01
CA LYS A 49 4.67 -1.27 5.89
C LYS A 49 3.80 -1.57 4.68
N GLU A 50 2.69 -2.29 4.84
CA GLU A 50 1.75 -2.58 3.75
C GLU A 50 1.20 -1.29 3.12
N ALA A 51 0.77 -0.30 3.93
CA ALA A 51 0.27 0.97 3.42
C ALA A 51 1.34 1.79 2.69
N SER A 52 2.60 1.71 3.14
CA SER A 52 3.72 2.39 2.50
C SER A 52 4.07 1.76 1.15
N GLU A 53 4.08 0.43 1.07
CA GLU A 53 4.27 -0.32 -0.16
C GLU A 53 3.14 -0.03 -1.16
N ALA A 54 1.88 -0.13 -0.71
CA ALA A 54 0.71 0.19 -1.51
C ALA A 54 0.77 1.60 -2.10
N TYR A 55 1.11 2.59 -1.28
CA TYR A 55 1.28 3.95 -1.75
C TYR A 55 2.43 4.07 -2.76
N ALA A 56 3.58 3.45 -2.51
CA ALA A 56 4.75 3.53 -3.40
C ALA A 56 4.50 2.92 -4.79
N ILE A 57 3.62 1.93 -4.89
CA ILE A 57 3.19 1.34 -6.16
C ILE A 57 2.09 2.17 -6.82
N LEU A 58 1.05 2.55 -6.07
CA LEU A 58 -0.12 3.22 -6.63
C LEU A 58 0.10 4.71 -6.93
N SER A 59 1.02 5.38 -6.24
CA SER A 59 1.35 6.79 -6.47
C SER A 59 2.18 7.01 -7.73
N ASP A 60 2.83 5.97 -8.23
CA ASP A 60 3.65 6.03 -9.44
C ASP A 60 2.80 5.51 -10.61
N PRO A 61 2.51 6.31 -11.64
CA PRO A 61 1.63 5.91 -12.73
C PRO A 61 2.18 4.71 -13.52
N ASP A 62 3.49 4.56 -13.63
CA ASP A 62 4.11 3.42 -14.33
C ASP A 62 3.99 2.15 -13.50
N LYS A 63 4.29 2.21 -12.20
CA LYS A 63 4.12 1.06 -11.29
C LYS A 63 2.66 0.69 -11.08
N ARG A 64 1.77 1.68 -10.99
CA ARG A 64 0.32 1.46 -10.92
C ARG A 64 -0.16 0.74 -12.17
N ARG A 65 0.31 1.14 -13.36
CA ARG A 65 -0.04 0.43 -14.60
C ARG A 65 0.45 -1.02 -14.56
N GLN A 66 1.68 -1.28 -14.09
CA GLN A 66 2.20 -2.64 -13.93
C GLN A 66 1.37 -3.45 -12.93
N TYR A 67 0.98 -2.85 -11.80
CA TYR A 67 0.12 -3.45 -10.79
C TYR A 67 -1.27 -3.75 -11.33
N ASP A 68 -1.89 -2.82 -12.07
CA ASP A 68 -3.20 -3.01 -12.66
C ASP A 68 -3.18 -4.10 -13.76
N GLN A 69 -2.03 -4.28 -14.44
CA GLN A 69 -1.86 -5.26 -15.52
C GLN A 69 -1.49 -6.67 -15.04
N PHE A 70 -0.65 -6.78 -14.00
CA PHE A 70 -0.05 -8.05 -13.56
C PHE A 70 -0.34 -8.37 -12.09
N GLY A 71 -1.03 -7.50 -11.36
CA GLY A 71 -1.28 -7.63 -9.93
C GLY A 71 0.00 -7.58 -9.09
N HIS A 72 -0.06 -8.17 -7.90
CA HIS A 72 1.10 -8.31 -7.01
C HIS A 72 2.25 -9.10 -7.64
N SER A 73 1.97 -9.99 -8.60
CA SER A 73 2.97 -10.81 -9.26
C SER A 73 3.98 -10.01 -10.09
N ALA A 74 3.64 -8.78 -10.52
CA ALA A 74 4.60 -7.88 -11.18
C ALA A 74 5.79 -7.50 -10.29
N PHE A 75 5.59 -7.52 -8.97
CA PHE A 75 6.58 -7.07 -7.99
C PHE A 75 7.18 -8.22 -7.17
N GLU A 76 6.71 -9.46 -7.37
CA GLU A 76 7.25 -10.66 -6.71
C GLU A 76 8.50 -11.24 -7.40
N GLY A 77 8.82 -10.81 -8.63
CA GLY A 77 9.94 -11.33 -9.42
C GLY A 77 11.33 -10.77 -9.07
N GLY A 78 11.47 -9.97 -8.01
CA GLY A 78 12.74 -9.33 -7.62
C GLY A 78 13.58 -10.08 -6.57
N ALA A 79 13.08 -11.20 -6.03
CA ALA A 79 13.82 -12.04 -5.10
C ALA A 79 14.34 -13.29 -5.81
N GLY A 80 15.43 -13.13 -6.55
CA GLY A 80 16.24 -14.20 -7.12
C GLY A 80 17.70 -13.99 -6.76
#